data_AF-A0A2D4K4H0-F1
#
_entry.id   AF-A0A2D4K4H0-F1
#
_cell.length_a   1.000
_cell.length_b   1.000
_cell.length_c   1.000
_cell.angle_alpha   90.00
_cell.angle_beta   90.00
_cell.angle_gamma   90.00
#
_symmetry.space_group_name_H-M   'P 1'
#
loop_
_entity.id
_entity.type
_entity.pdbx_description
1 polymer ?
#
loop_
_entity_poly.entity_id
_entity_poly.type
_entity_poly.pdbx_seq_one_letter_code
_entity_poly.pdbx_strand_id
1 'polypeptide(L)'
;YMGKENGYTHIHTPIITANDCEGAGEVFKVEPAKEEQKPGEEHHFFNIPAFLTVSGQLHLEVMSGAFTKVFTFGPTFRADNSQTRRHLAEFYMVEAELFFVDALQDIMQVIEDLFKTVTDRVVSNCPQDVALFHKRIAPGHEAKLEKILKNPFITMSYTEAIEILDRAG
;
A
#
# COMPACT_ATOMS: atom_id res chain seq x y z
N TYR A 1 -6.37 -10.26 10.24
CA TYR A 1 -4.91 -10.38 10.28
C TYR A 1 -4.30 -9.19 11.02
N MET A 2 -4.42 -7.95 10.54
CA MET A 2 -3.95 -6.76 11.27
C MET A 2 -4.95 -6.27 12.34
N GLY A 3 -5.49 -7.19 13.14
CA GLY A 3 -6.41 -6.84 14.22
C GLY A 3 -5.68 -6.67 15.55
N LYS A 4 -6.41 -6.11 16.53
CA LYS A 4 -5.90 -5.91 17.90
C LYS A 4 -5.45 -7.22 18.55
N GLU A 5 -6.10 -8.33 18.19
CA GLU A 5 -5.75 -9.68 18.63
C GLU A 5 -4.32 -10.10 18.25
N ASN A 6 -3.76 -9.53 17.18
CA ASN A 6 -2.40 -9.79 16.72
C ASN A 6 -1.42 -8.66 17.09
N GLY A 7 -1.84 -7.77 18.00
CA GLY A 7 -1.01 -6.68 18.54
C GLY A 7 -0.90 -5.46 17.62
N TYR A 8 -1.66 -5.39 16.53
CA TYR A 8 -1.65 -4.24 15.63
C TYR A 8 -2.49 -3.09 16.18
N THR A 9 -1.97 -1.88 16.05
CA THR A 9 -2.68 -0.62 16.35
C THR A 9 -2.97 0.12 15.05
N HIS A 10 -4.25 0.40 14.79
CA HIS A 10 -4.65 1.21 13.64
C HIS A 10 -4.37 2.69 13.92
N ILE A 11 -3.53 3.30 13.09
CA ILE A 11 -3.14 4.70 13.16
C ILE A 11 -3.78 5.44 12.00
N HIS A 12 -4.55 6.48 12.30
CA HIS A 12 -5.04 7.40 11.27
C HIS A 12 -3.95 8.42 10.96
N THR A 13 -3.28 8.24 9.83
CA THR A 13 -2.24 9.15 9.34
C THR A 13 -2.88 10.37 8.65
N PRO A 14 -2.24 11.56 8.72
CA PRO A 14 -2.76 12.75 8.06
C PRO A 14 -2.71 12.62 6.54
N ILE A 15 -3.76 13.09 5.87
CA ILE A 15 -3.86 13.11 4.40
C ILE A 15 -3.17 14.34 3.81
N ILE A 16 -3.31 15.49 4.47
CA ILE A 16 -2.64 16.73 4.06
C ILE A 16 -1.26 16.77 4.70
N THR A 17 -0.23 16.95 3.88
CA THR A 17 1.17 16.91 4.29
C THR A 17 1.98 18.00 3.60
N ALA A 18 3.05 18.44 4.24
CA ALA A 18 4.08 19.27 3.60
C ALA A 18 5.25 18.42 3.06
N ASN A 19 5.24 17.12 3.35
CA ASN A 19 6.29 16.17 2.97
C ASN A 19 5.82 15.30 1.80
N ASP A 20 6.73 15.09 0.86
CA ASP A 20 6.52 14.19 -0.29
C ASP A 20 6.67 12.70 0.07
N CYS A 21 7.11 12.35 1.28
CA CYS A 21 7.33 10.98 1.79
C CYS A 21 8.28 10.08 0.95
N GLU A 22 7.97 9.84 -0.33
CA GLU A 22 8.71 8.98 -1.29
C GLU A 22 9.70 9.76 -2.17
N GLY A 23 9.63 11.10 -2.20
CA GLY A 23 10.69 11.98 -2.72
C GLY A 23 10.90 12.00 -4.23
N ALA A 24 9.96 11.49 -5.04
CA ALA A 24 10.13 11.36 -6.48
C ALA A 24 8.84 11.44 -7.32
N GLY A 25 7.67 11.68 -6.72
CA GLY A 25 6.37 11.64 -7.41
C GLY A 25 5.80 13.03 -7.69
N GLU A 26 4.97 13.16 -8.73
CA GLU A 26 4.11 14.34 -8.85
C GLU A 26 3.04 14.31 -7.74
N VAL A 27 2.86 15.42 -7.02
CA VAL A 27 1.91 15.54 -5.90
C VAL A 27 0.79 16.53 -6.19
N PHE A 28 -0.41 16.26 -5.66
CA PHE A 28 -1.52 17.22 -5.72
C PHE A 28 -1.35 18.29 -4.66
N LYS A 29 -1.26 19.55 -5.09
CA LYS A 29 -1.24 20.71 -4.19
C LYS A 29 -2.63 21.01 -3.64
N VAL A 30 -2.70 21.33 -2.34
CA VAL A 30 -3.94 21.66 -1.63
C VAL A 30 -3.94 23.15 -1.28
N GLU A 31 -4.90 23.90 -1.83
CA GLU A 31 -5.10 25.33 -1.55
C GLU A 31 -6.60 25.67 -1.48
N PRO A 32 -7.00 26.71 -0.71
CA PRO A 32 -8.37 27.22 -0.73
C PRO A 32 -8.73 27.81 -2.11
N ALA A 33 -9.92 27.48 -2.61
CA ALA A 33 -10.37 27.89 -3.95
C ALA A 33 -10.58 29.41 -4.15
N LYS A 34 -10.55 30.23 -3.09
CA LYS A 34 -10.94 31.65 -3.12
C LYS A 34 -9.80 32.64 -2.92
N GLU A 35 -8.56 32.17 -2.74
CA GLU A 35 -7.42 33.08 -2.68
C GLU A 35 -6.97 33.40 -4.10
N GLU A 36 -7.46 34.52 -4.64
CA GLU A 36 -6.79 35.16 -5.78
C GLU A 36 -5.39 35.57 -5.32
N GLN A 37 -4.39 34.74 -5.63
CA GLN A 37 -3.00 35.07 -5.35
C GLN A 37 -2.63 36.32 -6.14
N LYS A 38 -2.30 37.40 -5.42
CA LYS A 38 -1.70 38.55 -6.07
C LYS A 38 -0.32 38.15 -6.60
N PRO A 39 0.09 38.62 -7.78
CA PRO A 39 1.42 38.33 -8.31
C PRO A 39 2.50 38.71 -7.30
N GLY A 40 3.28 37.73 -6.83
CA GLY A 40 4.38 37.93 -5.88
C GLY A 40 4.06 37.69 -4.40
N GLU A 41 2.82 37.34 -4.03
CA GLU A 41 2.46 36.90 -2.67
C GLU A 41 2.30 35.38 -2.63
N GLU A 42 3.25 34.66 -2.00
CA GLU A 42 3.08 33.25 -1.64
C GLU A 42 2.28 33.17 -0.32
N HIS A 43 0.95 33.26 -0.44
CA HIS A 43 0.07 32.94 0.67
C HIS A 43 -0.37 31.47 0.53
N HIS A 44 -0.05 30.68 1.56
CA HIS A 44 -0.50 29.30 1.71
C HIS A 44 -1.40 29.22 2.94
N PHE A 45 -2.47 28.43 2.86
CA PHE A 45 -3.37 28.24 4.01
C PHE A 45 -2.66 27.77 5.28
N PHE A 46 -1.64 26.92 5.15
CA PHE A 46 -0.85 26.40 6.28
C PHE A 46 0.45 27.19 6.53
N ASN A 47 0.62 28.37 5.92
CA ASN A 47 1.88 29.14 5.88
C ASN A 47 3.07 28.41 5.22
N ILE A 48 2.84 27.21 4.70
CA ILE A 48 3.77 26.38 3.95
C ILE A 48 3.00 25.67 2.83
N PRO A 49 3.66 25.28 1.73
CA PRO A 49 3.04 24.42 0.73
C PRO A 49 2.48 23.14 1.36
N ALA A 50 1.26 22.78 0.97
CA ALA A 50 0.59 21.58 1.43
C ALA A 50 0.09 20.76 0.24
N PHE A 51 0.11 19.45 0.42
CA PHE A 51 -0.14 18.46 -0.62
C PHE A 51 -1.00 17.31 -0.08
N LEU A 52 -1.60 16.55 -0.99
CA LEU A 52 -2.18 15.25 -0.65
C LEU A 52 -1.08 14.21 -0.57
N THR A 53 -1.10 13.39 0.47
CA THR A 53 -0.04 12.42 0.75
C THR A 53 -0.01 11.28 -0.26
N VAL A 54 1.21 10.85 -0.61
CA VAL A 54 1.46 9.63 -1.38
C VAL A 54 1.53 8.39 -0.48
N SER A 55 1.85 8.57 0.82
CA SER A 55 2.07 7.49 1.79
C SER A 55 1.94 7.98 3.24
N GLY A 56 1.46 7.11 4.13
CA GLY A 56 1.46 7.32 5.58
C GLY A 56 2.73 6.83 6.28
N GLN A 57 3.68 6.23 5.56
CA GLN A 57 4.81 5.47 6.12
C GLN A 57 5.61 6.24 7.17
N LEU A 58 6.06 7.46 6.87
CA LEU A 58 6.87 8.25 7.83
C LEU A 58 6.13 8.51 9.16
N HIS A 59 4.81 8.67 9.11
CA HIS A 59 4.00 8.81 10.34
C HIS A 59 3.92 7.49 11.09
N LEU A 60 3.78 6.36 10.38
CA LEU A 60 3.82 5.03 10.99
C LEU A 60 5.18 4.74 11.63
N GLU A 61 6.30 5.11 11.01
CA GLU A 61 7.64 4.97 11.61
C GLU A 61 7.73 5.65 12.96
N VAL A 62 7.27 6.91 13.07
CA VAL A 62 7.22 7.64 14.34
C VAL A 62 6.33 6.93 15.35
N MET A 63 5.15 6.49 14.94
CA MET A 63 4.20 5.81 15.83
C MET A 63 4.69 4.42 16.26
N SER A 64 5.50 3.74 15.44
CA SER A 64 6.06 2.42 15.74
C SER A 64 6.96 2.43 16.98
N GLY A 65 7.59 3.58 17.27
CA GLY A 65 8.40 3.78 18.48
C GLY A 65 7.59 3.75 19.78
N ALA A 66 6.28 4.02 19.73
CA ALA A 66 5.37 3.90 20.87
C ALA A 66 4.54 2.60 20.83
N PHE A 67 4.22 2.12 19.63
CA PHE A 67 3.40 0.94 19.41
C PHE A 67 4.14 -0.05 18.51
N THR A 68 4.48 -1.24 19.03
CA THR A 68 5.39 -2.17 18.34
C THR A 68 4.89 -2.68 16.99
N LYS A 69 3.58 -2.65 16.72
CA LYS A 69 3.00 -2.95 15.42
C LYS A 69 1.91 -1.93 15.11
N VAL A 70 2.11 -1.16 14.06
CA VAL A 70 1.15 -0.15 13.60
C VAL A 70 0.76 -0.41 12.15
N PHE A 71 -0.44 0.02 11.78
CA PHE A 71 -0.84 0.06 10.39
C PHE A 71 -1.78 1.24 10.15
N THR A 72 -1.86 1.70 8.91
CA THR A 72 -2.92 2.60 8.43
C THR A 72 -3.67 1.92 7.30
N PHE A 73 -4.94 2.27 7.17
CA PHE A 73 -5.72 1.98 5.98
C PHE A 73 -6.45 3.25 5.57
N GLY A 74 -5.95 3.91 4.52
CA GLY A 74 -6.43 5.24 4.13
C GLY A 74 -6.15 5.56 2.67
N PRO A 75 -6.75 6.66 2.18
CA PRO A 75 -6.53 7.11 0.82
C PRO A 75 -5.13 7.70 0.67
N THR A 76 -4.51 7.43 -0.48
CA THR A 76 -3.27 8.02 -0.96
C THR A 76 -3.45 8.48 -2.40
N PHE A 77 -2.60 9.42 -2.81
CA PHE A 77 -2.78 10.15 -4.05
C PHE A 77 -1.49 10.18 -4.85
N ARG A 78 -1.60 10.05 -6.18
CA ARG A 78 -0.47 10.18 -7.10
C ARG A 78 -0.88 11.09 -8.25
N ALA A 79 -0.13 12.15 -8.50
CA ALA A 79 -0.45 13.10 -9.56
C ALA A 79 0.22 12.77 -10.90
N ASP A 80 0.93 11.64 -11.01
CA ASP A 80 1.54 11.18 -12.25
C ASP A 80 0.53 11.21 -13.40
N ASN A 81 0.85 11.91 -14.48
CA ASN A 81 0.00 11.95 -15.67
C ASN A 81 0.04 10.62 -16.46
N SER A 82 -0.58 9.58 -15.89
CA SER A 82 -0.52 8.21 -16.38
C SER A 82 -1.92 7.64 -16.64
N GLN A 83 -2.35 7.69 -17.90
CA GLN A 83 -3.66 7.22 -18.32
C GLN A 83 -3.62 5.74 -18.74
N THR A 84 -3.39 4.84 -17.77
CA THR A 84 -3.43 3.38 -18.00
C THR A 84 -4.59 2.74 -17.25
N ARG A 85 -4.98 1.52 -17.66
CA ARG A 85 -6.05 0.75 -16.97
C ARG A 85 -5.68 0.30 -15.55
N ARG A 86 -4.44 0.53 -15.09
CA ARG A 86 -3.91 0.07 -13.80
C ARG A 86 -3.49 1.21 -12.88
N HIS A 87 -3.60 2.47 -13.31
CA HIS A 87 -3.23 3.62 -12.50
C HIS A 87 -4.48 4.40 -12.08
N LEU A 88 -4.51 4.80 -10.81
CA LEU A 88 -5.51 5.66 -10.22
C LEU A 88 -4.79 6.84 -9.58
N ALA A 89 -5.37 8.03 -9.70
CA ALA A 89 -4.86 9.24 -9.02
C ALA A 89 -5.19 9.26 -7.53
N GLU A 90 -6.24 8.53 -7.13
CA GLU A 90 -6.66 8.30 -5.75
C GLU A 90 -6.92 6.80 -5.58
N PHE A 91 -6.29 6.21 -4.57
CA PHE A 91 -6.48 4.80 -4.23
C PHE A 91 -6.25 4.61 -2.73
N TYR A 92 -6.61 3.43 -2.20
CA TYR A 92 -6.39 3.14 -0.79
C TYR A 92 -5.14 2.29 -0.63
N MET A 93 -4.32 2.65 0.34
CA MET A 93 -3.17 1.86 0.76
C MET A 93 -3.41 1.26 2.14
N VAL A 94 -2.98 0.01 2.30
CA VAL A 94 -2.77 -0.61 3.61
C VAL A 94 -1.27 -0.64 3.82
N GLU A 95 -0.80 0.11 4.80
CA GLU A 95 0.62 0.22 5.14
C GLU A 95 0.81 -0.22 6.58
N ALA A 96 1.87 -0.96 6.87
CA ALA A 96 2.16 -1.42 8.22
C ALA A 96 3.64 -1.24 8.51
N GLU A 97 3.93 -0.80 9.73
CA GLU A 97 5.28 -0.62 10.24
C GLU A 97 5.43 -1.45 11.52
N LEU A 98 6.56 -2.14 11.63
CA LEU A 98 6.82 -3.12 12.69
C LEU A 98 8.11 -2.76 13.40
N PHE A 99 8.04 -2.58 14.70
CA PHE A 99 9.21 -2.36 15.55
C PHE A 99 9.87 -3.69 15.92
N PHE A 100 11.18 -3.67 16.17
CA PHE A 100 12.01 -4.86 16.46
C PHE A 100 12.05 -5.91 15.33
N VAL A 101 12.13 -5.45 14.08
CA VAL A 101 12.38 -6.33 12.93
C VAL A 101 13.85 -6.23 12.54
N ASP A 102 14.59 -7.32 12.72
CA ASP A 102 16.03 -7.39 12.43
C ASP A 102 16.34 -8.12 11.11
N ALA A 103 15.37 -8.85 10.55
CA ALA A 103 15.52 -9.61 9.32
C ALA A 103 14.41 -9.30 8.32
N LEU A 104 14.77 -9.15 7.03
CA LEU A 104 13.81 -8.94 5.95
C LEU A 104 12.79 -10.09 5.85
N GLN A 105 13.22 -11.31 6.21
CA GLN A 105 12.37 -12.50 6.23
C GLN A 105 11.13 -12.33 7.11
N ASP A 106 11.22 -11.58 8.21
CA ASP A 106 10.09 -11.34 9.10
C ASP A 106 9.01 -10.50 8.40
N ILE A 107 9.42 -9.47 7.64
CA ILE A 107 8.51 -8.63 6.85
C ILE A 107 7.90 -9.45 5.71
N MET A 108 8.71 -10.27 5.02
CA MET A 108 8.23 -11.13 3.95
C MET A 108 7.17 -12.11 4.44
N GLN A 109 7.36 -12.71 5.62
CA GLN A 109 6.39 -13.60 6.23
C GLN A 109 5.08 -12.87 6.57
N VAL A 110 5.16 -11.65 7.11
CA VAL A 110 3.97 -10.83 7.41
C VAL A 110 3.16 -10.53 6.14
N ILE A 111 3.81 -10.20 5.03
CA ILE A 111 3.15 -9.95 3.75
C ILE A 111 2.49 -11.22 3.21
N GLU A 112 3.19 -12.35 3.26
CA GLU A 112 2.66 -13.64 2.82
C GLU A 112 1.44 -14.05 3.65
N ASP A 113 1.54 -13.98 4.97
CA ASP A 113 0.46 -14.33 5.89
C ASP A 113 -0.76 -13.42 5.72
N LEU A 114 -0.53 -12.10 5.57
CA LEU A 114 -1.60 -11.14 5.31
C LEU A 114 -2.34 -11.51 4.01
N PHE A 115 -1.60 -11.70 2.92
CA PHE A 115 -2.19 -12.04 1.62
C PHE A 115 -3.00 -13.33 1.71
N LYS A 116 -2.40 -14.40 2.25
CA LYS A 116 -3.06 -15.71 2.36
C LYS A 116 -4.28 -15.65 3.26
N THR A 117 -4.17 -15.02 4.44
CA THR A 117 -5.28 -14.92 5.40
C THR A 117 -6.45 -14.12 4.82
N VAL A 118 -6.19 -12.98 4.19
CA VAL A 118 -7.25 -12.16 3.60
C VAL A 118 -7.91 -12.88 2.43
N THR A 119 -7.10 -13.49 1.56
CA THR A 119 -7.60 -14.22 0.39
C THR A 119 -8.44 -15.43 0.81
N ASP A 120 -7.95 -16.24 1.74
CA ASP A 120 -8.67 -17.39 2.29
C ASP A 120 -10.00 -16.95 2.95
N ARG A 121 -9.99 -15.83 3.68
CA ARG A 121 -11.20 -15.26 4.26
C ARG A 121 -12.22 -14.84 3.19
N VAL A 122 -11.79 -14.23 2.09
CA VAL A 122 -12.68 -13.86 0.98
C VAL A 122 -13.25 -15.12 0.31
N VAL A 123 -12.41 -16.10 0.00
CA VAL A 123 -12.83 -17.36 -0.64
C VAL A 123 -13.82 -18.12 0.22
N SER A 124 -13.55 -18.23 1.52
CA SER A 124 -14.39 -18.98 2.45
C SER A 124 -15.72 -18.28 2.78
N ASN A 125 -15.74 -16.94 2.86
CA ASN A 125 -16.94 -16.19 3.25
C ASN A 125 -17.78 -15.69 2.07
N CYS A 126 -17.21 -15.59 0.86
CA CYS A 126 -17.90 -15.10 -0.34
C CYS A 126 -17.86 -16.12 -1.50
N PRO A 127 -18.21 -17.40 -1.29
CA PRO A 127 -17.99 -18.45 -2.29
C PRO A 127 -18.79 -18.24 -3.58
N GLN A 128 -19.98 -17.63 -3.50
CA GLN A 128 -20.82 -17.37 -4.67
C GLN A 128 -20.20 -16.30 -5.59
N ASP A 129 -19.69 -15.21 -5.01
CA ASP A 129 -19.03 -14.14 -5.76
C ASP A 129 -17.73 -14.66 -6.38
N VAL A 130 -16.93 -15.40 -5.61
CA VAL A 130 -15.68 -16.00 -6.11
C VAL A 130 -15.95 -16.96 -7.27
N ALA A 131 -16.99 -17.80 -7.18
CA ALA A 131 -17.40 -18.68 -8.29
C ALA A 131 -17.80 -17.89 -9.54
N LEU A 132 -18.47 -16.74 -9.39
CA LEU A 132 -18.81 -15.87 -10.52
C LEU A 132 -17.56 -15.30 -11.20
N PHE A 133 -16.57 -14.85 -10.42
CA PHE A 133 -15.29 -14.36 -10.93
C PHE A 133 -14.51 -15.45 -11.67
N HIS A 134 -14.43 -16.66 -11.12
CA HIS A 134 -13.82 -17.80 -11.80
C HIS A 134 -14.54 -18.12 -13.11
N LYS A 135 -15.87 -18.02 -13.16
CA LYS A 135 -16.63 -18.29 -14.38
C LYS A 135 -16.45 -17.21 -15.47
N ARG A 136 -16.34 -15.93 -15.09
CA ARG A 136 -16.48 -14.80 -16.03
C ARG A 136 -15.19 -14.05 -16.31
N ILE A 137 -14.33 -13.90 -15.31
CA ILE A 137 -13.14 -13.03 -15.37
C ILE A 137 -11.87 -13.87 -15.46
N ALA A 138 -11.81 -14.96 -14.71
CA ALA A 138 -10.59 -15.75 -14.53
C ALA A 138 -10.84 -17.28 -14.60
N PRO A 139 -11.35 -17.83 -15.73
CA PRO A 139 -11.53 -19.27 -15.90
C PRO A 139 -10.22 -20.05 -15.68
N GLY A 140 -10.31 -21.16 -14.94
CA GLY A 140 -9.17 -22.04 -14.65
C GLY A 140 -8.20 -21.54 -13.57
N HIS A 141 -8.42 -20.35 -12.99
CA HIS A 141 -7.54 -19.80 -11.95
C HIS A 141 -7.76 -20.38 -10.56
N GLU A 142 -8.86 -21.10 -10.31
CA GLU A 142 -9.18 -21.68 -9.00
C GLU A 142 -8.05 -22.60 -8.50
N ALA A 143 -7.62 -23.56 -9.33
CA ALA A 143 -6.51 -24.45 -8.99
C ALA A 143 -5.17 -23.70 -8.79
N LYS A 144 -4.96 -22.58 -9.48
CA LYS A 144 -3.78 -21.73 -9.28
C LYS A 144 -3.84 -21.01 -7.93
N LEU A 145 -5.01 -20.46 -7.60
CA LEU A 145 -5.25 -19.78 -6.32
C LEU A 145 -5.05 -20.74 -5.15
N GLU A 146 -5.62 -21.94 -5.25
CA GLU A 146 -5.46 -23.00 -4.24
C GLU A 146 -3.98 -23.38 -4.04
N LYS A 147 -3.21 -23.49 -5.12
CA LYS A 147 -1.76 -23.73 -5.03
C LYS A 147 -1.03 -22.58 -4.33
N ILE A 148 -1.37 -21.32 -4.63
CA ILE A 148 -0.76 -20.15 -3.99
C ILE A 148 -1.06 -20.13 -2.48
N LEU A 149 -2.28 -20.47 -2.08
CA LEU A 149 -2.66 -20.49 -0.66
C LEU A 149 -1.98 -21.63 0.11
N LYS A 150 -1.80 -22.80 -0.53
CA LYS A 150 -1.25 -24.01 0.12
C LYS A 150 0.28 -24.04 0.22
N ASN A 151 0.99 -23.33 -0.64
CA ASN A 151 2.47 -23.41 -0.72
C ASN A 151 3.12 -22.11 -0.25
N PRO A 152 4.31 -22.15 0.38
CA PRO A 152 5.05 -20.95 0.73
C PRO A 152 5.40 -20.12 -0.52
N PHE A 153 5.53 -18.80 -0.39
CA PHE A 153 5.97 -17.97 -1.50
C PHE A 153 7.44 -18.26 -1.83
N ILE A 154 7.77 -18.22 -3.11
CA ILE A 154 9.15 -18.36 -3.56
C ILE A 154 9.86 -17.04 -3.28
N THR A 155 10.89 -17.10 -2.45
CA THR A 155 11.77 -15.96 -2.17
C THR A 155 13.04 -16.09 -3.00
N MET A 156 13.39 -15.04 -3.73
CA MET A 156 14.63 -14.97 -4.49
C MET A 156 15.21 -13.56 -4.39
N SER A 157 16.54 -13.48 -4.46
CA SER A 157 17.25 -12.21 -4.59
C SER A 157 17.01 -11.60 -5.98
N TYR A 158 17.23 -10.29 -6.07
CA TYR A 158 17.20 -9.58 -7.35
C TYR A 158 18.21 -10.18 -8.36
N THR A 159 19.41 -10.54 -7.91
CA THR A 159 20.45 -11.13 -8.75
C THR A 159 20.01 -12.46 -9.34
N GLU A 160 19.44 -13.36 -8.53
CA GLU A 160 18.92 -14.65 -9.00
C GLU A 160 17.79 -14.45 -10.03
N ALA A 161 16.92 -13.46 -9.83
CA ALA A 161 15.86 -13.14 -10.77
C ALA A 161 16.42 -12.73 -12.14
N ILE A 162 17.48 -11.90 -12.17
CA ILE A 162 18.16 -11.51 -13.41
C ILE A 162 18.80 -12.72 -14.09
N GLU A 163 19.50 -13.57 -13.35
CA GLU A 163 20.12 -14.78 -13.90
C GLU A 163 19.10 -15.78 -14.48
N ILE A 164 17.89 -15.83 -13.93
CA ILE A 164 16.79 -16.64 -14.50
C ILE A 164 16.32 -16.02 -15.82
N LEU A 165 16.15 -14.70 -15.88
CA LEU A 165 15.72 -14.00 -17.09
C LEU A 165 16.76 -14.13 -18.21
N ASP A 166 18.04 -13.96 -17.90
CA ASP A 166 19.13 -14.07 -18.87
C ASP A 166 19.26 -15.49 -19.45
N ARG A 167 18.94 -16.52 -18.66
CA ARG A 167 18.90 -17.92 -19.15
C ARG A 167 17.65 -18.25 -19.97
N ALA A 168 16.59 -17.46 -19.82
CA ALA A 168 15.32 -17.66 -20.51
C ALA A 168 15.21 -16.87 -21.83
N GLY A 169 16.09 -15.89 -22.05
CA GLY A 169 16.27 -15.16 -23.31
C GLY A 169 17.19 -15.89 -24.28
#